data_AF-A0A8K0W401-F1
#
_entry.id   AF-A0A8K0W401-F1
#
_cell.length_a   1.000
_cell.length_b   1.000
_cell.length_c   1.000
_cell.angle_alpha   90.00
_cell.angle_beta   90.00
_cell.angle_gamma   90.00
#
_symmetry.space_group_name_H-M   'P 1'
#
loop_
_entity.id
_entity.type
_entity.pdbx_description
1 polymer ?
#
loop_
_entity_poly.entity_id
_entity_poly.type
_entity_poly.pdbx_seq_one_letter_code
_entity_poly.pdbx_strand_id
1 'polypeptide(L)'
;MAPPLSSLYTLSFALALFATLLVAASLRVLAILPNRRPQPTQWRKRPLATRVIIVLGSGGHTHEMFYLLRDLDTSKYTHRTYIVSSGDAFSAQRAAEFEKGLEEREKAKQRNTYTVDEQDAVPNVALNGTTIDKSPTTQRPPCVGPEHYTIATVPRARKIHQPLLTTPLSALYSLISCFPPLLTTPPLLQNAPPANVYEAAAADLPDLIITNGPATAVIVIFASLILRFFNICSANSRGKCKTIYAESFARVKGLSLSGKILARVVDRFLVQWEELEGSGGGRAEFWGILV
;
A
#
# COMPACT_ATOMS: atom_id res chain seq x y z
N MET A 1 -16.75 -54.46 18.36
CA MET A 1 -17.92 -53.57 18.29
C MET A 1 -17.73 -52.63 17.11
N ALA A 2 -18.55 -52.77 16.05
CA ALA A 2 -18.54 -51.82 14.93
C ALA A 2 -19.16 -50.49 15.39
N PRO A 3 -18.65 -49.32 14.95
CA PRO A 3 -19.23 -48.03 15.31
C PRO A 3 -20.69 -47.95 14.84
N PRO A 4 -21.59 -47.28 15.59
CA PRO A 4 -23.00 -47.16 15.20
C PRO A 4 -23.11 -46.41 13.86
N LEU A 5 -24.06 -46.83 13.01
CA LEU A 5 -24.26 -46.30 11.65
C LEU A 5 -24.36 -44.76 11.60
N SER A 6 -24.89 -44.12 12.63
CA SER A 6 -24.96 -42.66 12.75
C SER A 6 -23.58 -41.97 12.75
N SER A 7 -22.55 -42.61 13.31
CA SER A 7 -21.18 -42.08 13.37
C SER A 7 -20.48 -42.05 12.00
N LEU A 8 -20.85 -42.96 11.09
CA LEU A 8 -20.29 -42.98 9.74
C LEU A 8 -20.91 -41.88 8.87
N TYR A 9 -22.21 -41.61 9.03
CA TYR A 9 -22.88 -40.51 8.35
C TYR A 9 -22.40 -39.14 8.83
N THR A 10 -22.16 -38.97 10.13
CA THR A 10 -21.62 -37.70 10.67
C THR A 10 -20.19 -37.45 10.21
N LEU A 11 -19.33 -38.48 10.19
CA LEU A 11 -17.95 -38.36 9.70
C LEU A 11 -17.91 -38.09 8.19
N SER A 12 -18.69 -38.85 7.40
CA SER A 12 -18.76 -38.65 5.95
C SER A 12 -19.30 -37.26 5.59
N PHE A 13 -20.31 -36.78 6.32
CA PHE A 13 -20.83 -35.43 6.14
C PHE A 13 -19.78 -34.36 6.50
N ALA A 14 -19.07 -34.51 7.61
CA ALA A 14 -18.01 -33.59 8.02
C ALA A 14 -16.86 -33.54 6.99
N LEU A 15 -16.45 -34.70 6.46
CA LEU A 15 -15.43 -34.77 5.41
C LEU A 15 -15.90 -34.11 4.10
N ALA A 16 -17.14 -34.35 3.68
CA ALA A 16 -17.72 -33.71 2.50
C ALA A 16 -17.83 -32.18 2.67
N LEU A 17 -18.27 -31.72 3.84
CA LEU A 17 -18.32 -30.29 4.18
C LEU A 17 -16.91 -29.67 4.17
N PHE A 18 -15.93 -30.34 4.77
CA PHE A 18 -14.55 -29.88 4.75
C PHE A 18 -13.99 -29.79 3.32
N ALA A 19 -14.21 -30.82 2.49
CA ALA A 19 -13.76 -30.83 1.10
C ALA A 19 -14.41 -29.71 0.28
N THR A 20 -15.72 -29.50 0.43
CA THR A 20 -16.45 -28.42 -0.26
C THR A 20 -15.96 -27.03 0.17
N LEU A 21 -15.74 -26.81 1.48
CA LEU A 21 -15.14 -25.57 1.99
C LEU A 21 -13.72 -25.36 1.46
N LEU A 22 -12.91 -26.41 1.39
CA LEU A 22 -11.54 -26.35 0.86
C LEU A 22 -11.54 -25.99 -0.62
N VAL A 23 -12.42 -26.60 -1.43
CA VAL A 23 -12.58 -26.27 -2.85
C VAL A 23 -13.06 -24.82 -3.01
N ALA A 24 -14.09 -24.41 -2.27
CA ALA A 24 -14.59 -23.03 -2.32
C ALA A 24 -13.51 -22.01 -1.91
N ALA A 25 -12.75 -22.29 -0.85
CA ALA A 25 -11.64 -21.45 -0.42
C ALA A 25 -10.53 -21.40 -1.49
N SER A 26 -10.18 -22.52 -2.10
CA SER A 26 -9.18 -22.59 -3.16
C SER A 26 -9.60 -21.78 -4.39
N LEU A 27 -10.85 -21.94 -4.85
CA LEU A 27 -11.41 -21.15 -5.94
C LEU A 27 -11.43 -19.66 -5.59
N ARG A 28 -11.75 -19.30 -4.34
CA ARG A 28 -11.73 -17.92 -3.86
C ARG A 28 -10.33 -17.32 -3.86
N VAL A 29 -9.32 -18.07 -3.40
CA VAL A 29 -7.91 -17.65 -3.47
C VAL A 29 -7.51 -17.43 -4.93
N LEU A 30 -7.77 -18.39 -5.81
CA LEU A 30 -7.44 -18.28 -7.24
C LEU A 30 -8.14 -17.10 -7.93
N ALA A 31 -9.36 -16.76 -7.52
CA ALA A 31 -10.10 -15.62 -8.06
C ALA A 31 -9.56 -14.26 -7.59
N ILE A 32 -8.94 -14.20 -6.41
CA ILE A 32 -8.37 -12.95 -5.86
C ILE A 32 -6.92 -12.77 -6.30
N LEU A 33 -6.18 -13.88 -6.40
CA LEU A 33 -4.79 -13.83 -6.78
C LEU A 33 -4.66 -13.28 -8.21
N PRO A 34 -3.69 -12.38 -8.43
CA PRO A 34 -3.48 -11.74 -9.72
C PRO A 34 -2.94 -12.76 -10.73
N ASN A 35 -3.84 -13.29 -11.57
CA ASN A 35 -3.53 -14.34 -12.55
C ASN A 35 -3.12 -13.81 -13.94
N ARG A 36 -3.00 -12.48 -14.13
CA ARG A 36 -2.63 -11.87 -15.41
C ARG A 36 -1.61 -10.76 -15.21
N ARG A 37 -0.69 -10.61 -16.18
CA ARG A 37 0.10 -9.37 -16.32
C ARG A 37 -0.88 -8.20 -16.31
N PRO A 38 -0.66 -7.16 -15.49
CA PRO A 38 -1.55 -6.02 -15.46
C PRO A 38 -1.52 -5.36 -16.84
N GLN A 39 -2.58 -5.54 -17.62
CA GLN A 39 -2.86 -4.68 -18.75
C GLN A 39 -3.10 -3.28 -18.19
N PRO A 40 -2.53 -2.21 -18.77
CA PRO A 40 -2.86 -0.86 -18.36
C PRO A 40 -4.37 -0.68 -18.52
N THR A 41 -5.10 -0.68 -17.40
CA THR A 41 -6.54 -0.46 -17.39
C THR A 41 -6.80 0.90 -18.02
N GLN A 42 -7.38 0.91 -19.21
CA GLN A 42 -7.78 2.13 -19.89
C GLN A 42 -8.83 2.86 -19.07
N TRP A 43 -8.63 4.17 -18.91
CA TRP A 43 -9.58 5.19 -18.46
C TRP A 43 -10.56 4.80 -17.34
N ARG A 44 -10.03 4.44 -16.16
CA ARG A 44 -10.82 4.59 -14.93
C ARG A 44 -10.86 6.07 -14.55
N LYS A 45 -12.06 6.60 -14.24
CA LYS A 45 -12.19 7.93 -13.62
C LYS A 45 -11.30 7.96 -12.38
N ARG A 46 -10.40 8.95 -12.29
CA ARG A 46 -9.46 9.07 -11.18
C ARG A 46 -10.25 9.17 -9.87
N PRO A 47 -9.95 8.36 -8.83
CA PRO A 47 -10.65 8.46 -7.57
C PRO A 47 -10.49 9.87 -7.00
N LEU A 48 -11.48 10.35 -6.24
CA LEU A 48 -11.46 11.68 -5.63
C LEU A 48 -10.27 11.86 -4.69
N ALA A 49 -9.90 10.79 -3.99
CA ALA A 49 -8.78 10.72 -3.08
C ALA A 49 -8.19 9.30 -3.13
N THR A 50 -6.88 9.17 -2.93
CA THR A 50 -6.16 7.89 -2.98
C THR A 50 -5.38 7.70 -1.69
N ARG A 51 -5.70 6.65 -0.94
CA ARG A 51 -4.96 6.28 0.26
C ARG A 51 -3.86 5.27 -0.10
N VAL A 52 -2.62 5.57 0.25
CA VAL A 52 -1.47 4.67 0.06
C VAL A 52 -0.88 4.26 1.41
N ILE A 53 -0.58 2.98 1.54
CA ILE A 53 0.20 2.43 2.65
C ILE A 53 1.61 2.14 2.17
N ILE A 54 2.59 2.63 2.90
CA ILE A 54 4.01 2.44 2.64
C ILE A 54 4.59 1.65 3.80
N VAL A 55 5.02 0.42 3.55
CA VAL A 55 5.64 -0.40 4.59
C VAL A 55 7.15 -0.18 4.59
N LEU A 56 7.64 0.44 5.64
CA LEU A 56 9.05 0.73 5.85
C LEU A 56 9.76 -0.48 6.46
N GLY A 57 10.92 -0.83 5.91
CA GLY A 57 11.87 -1.72 6.57
C GLY A 57 12.70 -0.96 7.61
N SER A 58 13.68 -1.63 8.20
CA SER A 58 14.69 -0.99 9.05
C SER A 58 16.00 -0.78 8.29
N GLY A 59 16.63 0.39 8.44
CA GLY A 59 17.96 0.68 7.89
C GLY A 59 17.96 0.95 6.38
N GLY A 60 18.67 0.11 5.62
CA GLY A 60 18.81 0.27 4.16
C GLY A 60 17.49 0.21 3.40
N HIS A 61 16.57 -0.67 3.81
CA HIS A 61 15.24 -0.76 3.21
C HIS A 61 14.43 0.54 3.35
N THR A 62 14.58 1.26 4.46
CA THR A 62 13.93 2.56 4.67
C THR A 62 14.41 3.58 3.65
N HIS A 63 15.73 3.62 3.41
CA HIS A 63 16.34 4.54 2.45
C HIS A 63 15.91 4.24 1.02
N GLU A 64 15.95 2.96 0.61
CA GLU A 64 15.45 2.53 -0.69
C GLU A 64 13.99 2.97 -0.91
N MET A 65 13.14 2.81 0.11
CA MET A 65 11.73 3.18 0.01
C MET A 65 11.55 4.69 -0.17
N PHE A 66 12.25 5.53 0.60
CA PHE A 66 12.14 6.97 0.44
C PHE A 66 12.72 7.48 -0.88
N TYR A 67 13.75 6.82 -1.40
CA TYR A 67 14.26 7.15 -2.73
C TYR A 67 13.24 6.80 -3.82
N LEU A 68 12.59 5.64 -3.73
CA LEU A 68 11.50 5.26 -4.64
C LEU A 68 10.32 6.24 -4.58
N LEU A 69 10.08 6.84 -3.42
CA LEU A 69 9.00 7.81 -3.19
C LEU A 69 9.40 9.26 -3.45
N ARG A 70 10.64 9.56 -3.82
CA ARG A 70 11.16 10.95 -3.93
C ARG A 70 10.32 11.88 -4.81
N ASP A 71 9.67 11.31 -5.83
CA ASP A 71 8.83 12.01 -6.81
C ASP A 71 7.35 11.66 -6.67
N LEU A 72 6.93 11.26 -5.45
CA LEU A 72 5.53 11.01 -5.12
C LEU A 72 4.69 12.27 -5.36
N ASP A 73 3.64 12.13 -6.16
CA ASP A 73 2.67 13.20 -6.44
C ASP A 73 1.66 13.32 -5.28
N THR A 74 1.78 14.41 -4.52
CA THR A 74 0.96 14.73 -3.35
C THR A 74 -0.48 15.10 -3.71
N SER A 75 -0.77 15.46 -4.97
CA SER A 75 -2.14 15.73 -5.44
C SER A 75 -2.90 14.43 -5.76
N LYS A 76 -2.18 13.36 -6.10
CA LYS A 76 -2.74 12.05 -6.44
C LYS A 76 -2.88 11.16 -5.22
N TYR A 77 -1.83 11.06 -4.41
CA TYR A 77 -1.77 10.23 -3.21
C TYR A 77 -2.09 11.06 -1.99
N THR A 78 -3.39 11.33 -1.80
CA THR A 78 -3.91 12.32 -0.86
C THR A 78 -3.70 11.97 0.61
N HIS A 79 -3.55 10.68 0.94
CA HIS A 79 -3.24 10.25 2.30
C HIS A 79 -2.22 9.11 2.31
N ARG A 80 -1.18 9.24 3.14
CA ARG A 80 -0.02 8.33 3.18
C ARG A 80 0.14 7.74 4.58
N THR A 81 -0.09 6.44 4.72
CA THR A 81 0.11 5.73 5.99
C THR A 81 1.45 4.98 5.95
N TYR A 82 2.40 5.37 6.79
CA TYR A 82 3.69 4.70 6.93
C TYR A 82 3.59 3.63 8.01
N ILE A 83 3.80 2.36 7.64
CA ILE A 83 3.89 1.27 8.59
C ILE A 83 5.35 1.07 8.98
N VAL A 84 5.64 1.23 10.27
CA VAL A 84 6.95 1.00 10.88
C VAL A 84 6.90 -0.16 11.85
N SER A 85 8.03 -0.85 12.01
CA SER A 85 8.12 -1.98 12.92
C SER A 85 8.39 -1.50 14.36
N SER A 86 7.88 -2.22 15.36
CA SER A 86 8.15 -1.92 16.78
C SER A 86 9.65 -1.89 17.06
N GLY A 87 10.10 -0.83 17.73
CA GLY A 87 11.51 -0.60 18.04
C GLY A 87 12.32 -0.03 16.87
N ASP A 88 11.67 0.45 15.81
CA ASP A 88 12.32 1.17 14.70
C ASP A 88 11.93 2.65 14.69
N ALA A 89 12.36 3.37 15.75
CA ALA A 89 12.11 4.80 15.88
C ALA A 89 12.79 5.63 14.77
N PHE A 90 13.91 5.13 14.25
CA PHE A 90 14.65 5.79 13.17
C PHE A 90 13.82 5.86 11.89
N SER A 91 13.19 4.76 11.47
CA SER A 91 12.32 4.77 10.28
C SER A 91 11.08 5.66 10.47
N ALA A 92 10.54 5.73 11.69
CA ALA A 92 9.44 6.64 12.01
C ALA A 92 9.86 8.12 11.89
N GLN A 93 11.02 8.48 12.43
CA GLN A 93 11.57 9.83 12.31
C GLN A 93 11.83 10.19 10.84
N ARG A 94 12.41 9.28 10.06
CA ARG A 94 12.65 9.48 8.62
C ARG A 94 11.36 9.70 7.84
N ALA A 95 10.26 9.04 8.21
CA ALA A 95 8.95 9.28 7.61
C ALA A 95 8.45 10.71 7.87
N ALA A 96 8.59 11.21 9.10
CA ALA A 96 8.21 12.58 9.43
C ALA A 96 9.10 13.62 8.71
N GLU A 97 10.41 13.37 8.63
CA GLU A 97 11.35 14.22 7.88
C GLU A 97 11.02 14.24 6.38
N PHE A 98 10.67 13.09 5.81
CA PHE A 98 10.30 12.97 4.41
C PHE A 98 9.02 13.78 4.09
N GLU A 99 7.98 13.68 4.92
CA GLU A 99 6.75 14.46 4.74
C GLU A 99 6.98 15.97 4.89
N LYS A 100 7.85 16.38 5.84
CA LYS A 100 8.27 17.78 5.95
C LYS A 100 8.97 18.26 4.68
N GLY A 101 9.85 17.43 4.10
CA GLY A 101 10.51 17.72 2.83
C GLY A 101 9.53 17.85 1.66
N LEU A 102 8.48 17.02 1.61
CA LEU A 102 7.40 17.16 0.62
C LEU A 102 6.66 18.49 0.78
N GLU A 103 6.33 18.88 2.02
CA GLU A 103 5.66 20.15 2.31
C GLU A 103 6.51 21.36 1.88
N GLU A 104 7.81 21.36 2.20
CA GLU A 104 8.74 22.42 1.80
C GLU A 104 8.89 22.51 0.28
N ARG A 105 8.99 21.38 -0.41
CA ARG A 105 9.07 21.30 -1.88
C ARG A 105 7.81 21.86 -2.55
N GLU A 106 6.62 21.53 -2.05
CA GLU A 106 5.37 22.07 -2.60
C GLU A 106 5.21 23.57 -2.32
N LYS A 107 5.61 24.06 -1.14
CA LYS A 107 5.67 25.51 -0.85
C LYS A 107 6.64 26.25 -1.77
N ALA A 108 7.81 25.67 -2.05
CA ALA A 108 8.79 26.25 -2.96
C ALA A 108 8.27 26.32 -4.40
N LYS A 109 7.59 25.27 -4.88
CA LYS A 109 6.93 25.27 -6.20
C LYS A 109 5.87 26.37 -6.29
N GLN A 110 5.00 26.49 -5.29
CA GLN A 110 3.97 27.53 -5.26
C GLN A 110 4.58 28.93 -5.33
N ARG A 111 5.63 29.21 -4.53
CA ARG A 111 6.36 30.48 -4.58
C ARG A 111 6.92 30.78 -5.97
N ASN A 112 7.58 29.79 -6.60
CA ASN A 112 8.12 29.96 -7.95
C ASN A 112 7.03 30.25 -8.99
N THR A 113 5.86 29.59 -8.91
CA THR A 113 4.73 29.87 -9.80
C THR A 113 4.26 31.31 -9.66
N TYR A 114 4.07 31.81 -8.42
CA TYR A 114 3.66 33.19 -8.18
C TYR A 114 4.66 34.21 -8.73
N THR A 115 5.97 33.98 -8.57
CA THR A 115 6.99 34.91 -9.08
C THR A 115 7.06 34.97 -10.61
N VAL A 116 6.75 33.87 -11.30
CA VAL A 116 6.73 33.83 -12.77
C VAL A 116 5.49 34.55 -13.30
N ASP A 117 4.31 34.28 -12.72
CA ASP A 117 3.07 34.96 -13.10
C ASP A 117 3.12 36.48 -12.86
N GLU A 118 3.86 36.94 -11.85
CA GLU A 118 4.05 38.37 -11.54
C GLU A 118 5.03 39.06 -12.51
N GLN A 119 6.03 38.33 -13.04
CA GLN A 119 6.99 38.85 -14.02
C GLN A 119 6.45 38.82 -15.47
N ASP A 120 5.59 37.85 -15.81
CA ASP A 120 4.93 37.72 -17.11
C ASP A 120 3.53 38.38 -17.14
N ALA A 121 3.20 39.20 -16.15
CA ALA A 121 1.93 39.92 -16.05
C ALA A 121 1.77 40.94 -17.19
N VAL A 122 1.29 40.48 -18.35
CA VAL A 122 0.77 41.35 -19.41
C VAL A 122 -0.44 42.09 -18.84
N PRO A 123 -0.51 43.44 -18.91
CA PRO A 123 -1.67 44.18 -18.41
C PRO A 123 -2.93 43.67 -19.10
N ASN A 124 -3.97 43.38 -18.32
CA ASN A 124 -5.26 42.93 -18.82
C ASN A 124 -5.81 43.92 -19.86
N VAL A 125 -5.69 43.61 -21.15
CA VAL A 125 -6.34 44.37 -22.21
C VAL A 125 -7.80 43.95 -22.23
N ALA A 126 -8.64 44.75 -21.57
CA ALA A 126 -10.08 44.62 -21.63
C ALA A 126 -10.58 45.06 -23.01
N LEU A 127 -10.80 44.12 -23.93
CA LEU A 127 -11.62 44.34 -25.12
C LEU A 127 -13.01 43.76 -24.85
N ASN A 128 -14.04 44.63 -24.84
CA ASN A 128 -15.46 44.27 -24.73
C ASN A 128 -15.88 43.46 -23.49
N GLY A 129 -15.49 43.91 -22.30
CA GLY A 129 -16.19 43.56 -21.04
C GLY A 129 -16.20 42.08 -20.64
N THR A 130 -15.43 41.23 -21.30
CA THR A 130 -15.30 39.81 -20.98
C THR A 130 -13.86 39.52 -20.61
N THR A 131 -13.57 39.57 -19.31
CA THR A 131 -12.33 39.01 -18.76
C THR A 131 -12.36 37.51 -18.97
N ILE A 132 -11.54 37.02 -19.91
CA ILE A 132 -11.23 35.59 -20.00
C ILE A 132 -10.29 35.31 -18.83
N ASP A 133 -10.86 34.96 -17.68
CA ASP A 133 -10.09 34.36 -16.59
C ASP A 133 -9.40 33.13 -17.18
N LYS A 134 -8.07 33.18 -17.32
CA LYS A 134 -7.25 31.97 -17.44
C LYS A 134 -7.40 31.24 -16.10
N SER A 135 -8.49 30.50 -15.93
CA SER A 135 -8.64 29.62 -14.78
C SER A 135 -7.39 28.74 -14.71
N PRO A 136 -6.65 28.73 -13.59
CA PRO A 136 -5.47 27.90 -13.49
C PRO A 136 -5.94 26.46 -13.69
N THR A 137 -5.18 25.71 -14.49
CA THR A 137 -5.41 24.31 -14.82
C THR A 137 -6.05 23.54 -13.67
N THR A 138 -7.05 22.72 -13.99
CA THR A 138 -7.90 21.87 -13.13
C THR A 138 -7.10 20.81 -12.32
N GLN A 139 -6.05 21.22 -11.62
CA GLN A 139 -5.18 20.38 -10.81
C GLN A 139 -5.63 20.46 -9.36
N ARG A 140 -5.72 19.30 -8.71
CA ARG A 140 -6.08 19.23 -7.29
C ARG A 140 -4.99 19.90 -6.45
N PRO A 141 -5.36 20.58 -5.35
CA PRO A 141 -4.37 21.14 -4.45
C PRO A 141 -3.46 20.02 -3.92
N PRO A 142 -2.16 20.29 -3.70
CA PRO A 142 -1.25 19.32 -3.10
C PRO A 142 -1.67 19.01 -1.67
N CYS A 143 -1.80 17.72 -1.34
CA CYS A 143 -2.16 17.26 -0.01
C CYS A 143 -0.90 17.01 0.82
N VAL A 144 -0.40 18.06 1.48
CA VAL A 144 0.79 18.05 2.36
C VAL A 144 0.45 18.59 3.74
N GLY A 145 1.13 18.09 4.79
CA GLY A 145 0.86 18.47 6.18
C GLY A 145 0.46 17.27 7.07
N PRO A 146 0.37 17.48 8.40
CA PRO A 146 0.06 16.43 9.38
C PRO A 146 -1.30 15.74 9.15
N GLU A 147 -2.22 16.38 8.44
CA GLU A 147 -3.53 15.86 8.05
C GLU A 147 -3.47 14.78 6.96
N HIS A 148 -2.39 14.75 6.19
CA HIS A 148 -2.26 13.94 4.98
C HIS A 148 -1.33 12.73 5.15
N TYR A 149 -0.81 12.51 6.35
CA TYR A 149 -0.05 11.29 6.65
C TYR A 149 -0.31 10.76 8.06
N THR A 150 0.04 9.49 8.27
CA THR A 150 -0.01 8.87 9.60
C THR A 150 1.09 7.83 9.69
N ILE A 151 1.74 7.75 10.85
CA ILE A 151 2.75 6.72 11.14
C ILE A 151 2.12 5.68 12.06
N ALA A 152 1.96 4.46 11.56
CA ALA A 152 1.41 3.33 12.30
C ALA A 152 2.53 2.37 12.71
N THR A 153 2.57 2.01 13.99
CA THR A 153 3.56 1.05 14.49
C THR A 153 2.95 -0.34 14.58
N VAL A 154 3.60 -1.33 13.98
CA VAL A 154 3.20 -2.75 14.01
C VAL A 154 4.30 -3.56 14.71
N PRO A 155 3.97 -4.51 15.59
CA PRO A 155 4.96 -5.37 16.23
C PRO A 155 5.73 -6.18 15.19
N ARG A 156 7.05 -6.33 15.40
CA ARG A 156 7.91 -7.13 14.51
C ARG A 156 7.38 -8.56 14.39
N ALA A 157 7.30 -9.05 13.15
CA ALA A 157 6.91 -10.43 12.85
C ALA A 157 7.81 -11.47 13.55
N ARG A 158 9.09 -11.14 13.72
CA ARG A 158 10.07 -11.94 14.46
C ARG A 158 11.03 -11.01 15.21
N LYS A 159 11.26 -11.27 16.48
CA LYS A 159 12.27 -10.56 17.29
C LYS A 159 13.69 -11.10 16.97
N ILE A 160 14.70 -10.26 17.17
CA ILE A 160 16.10 -10.68 17.06
C ILE A 160 16.35 -11.77 18.13
N HIS A 161 17.09 -12.82 17.77
CA HIS A 161 17.32 -14.01 18.61
C HIS A 161 16.09 -14.85 18.96
N GLN A 162 14.93 -14.57 18.34
CA GLN A 162 13.75 -15.41 18.54
C GLN A 162 13.90 -16.76 17.83
N PRO A 163 13.63 -17.89 18.51
CA PRO A 163 13.67 -19.21 17.87
C PRO A 163 12.56 -19.34 16.81
N LEU A 164 12.82 -20.15 15.79
CA LEU A 164 11.88 -20.38 14.68
C LEU A 164 10.55 -20.97 15.16
N LEU A 165 10.53 -21.71 16.26
CA LEU A 165 9.32 -22.34 16.81
C LEU A 165 8.33 -21.34 17.41
N THR A 166 8.80 -20.25 18.03
CA THR A 166 7.91 -19.22 18.60
C THR A 166 7.58 -18.12 17.61
N THR A 167 8.28 -18.09 16.46
CA THR A 167 8.08 -17.10 15.40
C THR A 167 6.64 -17.08 14.87
N PRO A 168 5.93 -18.21 14.65
CA PRO A 168 4.53 -18.21 14.22
C PRO A 168 3.60 -17.42 15.14
N LEU A 169 3.80 -17.49 16.45
CA LEU A 169 2.97 -16.76 17.42
C LEU A 169 3.19 -15.24 17.32
N SER A 170 4.45 -14.81 17.20
CA SER A 170 4.76 -13.39 17.00
C SER A 170 4.32 -12.88 15.64
N ALA A 171 4.43 -13.71 14.60
CA ALA A 171 3.93 -13.40 13.26
C ALA A 171 2.40 -13.27 13.26
N LEU A 172 1.67 -14.13 14.00
CA LEU A 172 0.22 -14.02 14.14
C LEU A 172 -0.20 -12.76 14.91
N TYR A 173 0.51 -12.43 15.99
CA TYR A 173 0.29 -11.17 16.70
C TYR A 173 0.52 -9.96 15.78
N SER A 174 1.61 -9.98 15.00
CA SER A 174 1.89 -8.98 13.96
C SER A 174 0.77 -8.91 12.92
N LEU A 175 0.26 -10.05 12.46
CA LEU A 175 -0.85 -10.12 11.51
C LEU A 175 -2.11 -9.44 12.03
N ILE A 176 -2.47 -9.72 13.29
CA ILE A 176 -3.65 -9.11 13.92
C ILE A 176 -3.46 -7.59 14.06
N SER A 177 -2.26 -7.16 14.46
CA SER A 177 -1.92 -5.74 14.58
C SER A 177 -1.84 -4.99 13.24
N CYS A 178 -1.79 -5.68 12.09
CA CYS A 178 -1.87 -5.04 10.78
C CYS A 178 -3.30 -4.60 10.40
N PHE A 179 -4.35 -5.16 11.00
CA PHE A 179 -5.72 -4.82 10.62
C PHE A 179 -6.13 -3.38 10.96
N PRO A 180 -5.82 -2.81 12.15
CA PRO A 180 -6.16 -1.43 12.45
C PRO A 180 -5.64 -0.41 11.42
N PRO A 181 -4.34 -0.37 11.06
CA PRO A 181 -3.86 0.56 10.04
C PRO A 181 -4.37 0.26 8.63
N LEU A 182 -4.80 -0.97 8.33
CA LEU A 182 -5.45 -1.29 7.05
C LEU A 182 -6.90 -0.82 6.98
N LEU A 183 -7.65 -0.93 8.08
CA LEU A 183 -9.08 -0.67 8.11
C LEU A 183 -9.43 0.79 8.38
N THR A 184 -8.58 1.51 9.11
CA THR A 184 -8.91 2.86 9.57
C THR A 184 -7.65 3.68 9.79
N THR A 185 -7.76 5.00 9.58
CA THR A 185 -6.78 5.99 10.05
C THR A 185 -7.40 6.73 11.23
N PRO A 186 -6.67 6.99 12.33
CA PRO A 186 -7.18 7.82 13.41
C PRO A 186 -7.57 9.21 12.88
N PRO A 187 -8.72 9.76 13.31
CA PRO A 187 -9.14 11.09 12.90
C PRO A 187 -8.21 12.16 13.47
N LEU A 188 -8.09 13.30 12.77
CA LEU A 188 -7.25 14.41 13.20
C LEU A 188 -7.77 15.09 14.47
N LEU A 189 -9.09 15.17 14.58
CA LEU A 189 -9.79 15.59 15.78
C LEU A 189 -10.40 14.37 16.46
N GLN A 190 -10.08 14.19 17.73
CA GLN A 190 -10.57 13.08 18.52
C GLN A 190 -12.11 13.11 18.56
N ASN A 191 -12.75 12.02 18.12
CA ASN A 191 -14.21 11.82 18.04
C ASN A 191 -14.98 12.68 17.02
N ALA A 192 -14.31 13.33 16.06
CA ALA A 192 -15.00 14.02 14.97
C ALA A 192 -15.24 13.10 13.76
N PRO A 193 -16.40 13.16 13.10
CA PRO A 193 -16.57 12.53 11.79
C PRO A 193 -15.69 13.21 10.73
N PRO A 194 -15.33 12.53 9.64
CA PRO A 194 -14.52 13.12 8.58
C PRO A 194 -15.21 14.36 8.01
N ALA A 195 -14.56 15.52 8.11
CA ALA A 195 -15.11 16.81 7.72
C ALA A 195 -15.02 17.04 6.20
N ASN A 196 -14.07 16.38 5.54
CA ASN A 196 -13.79 16.55 4.12
C ASN A 196 -13.65 15.19 3.41
N VAL A 197 -13.71 15.22 2.07
CA VAL A 197 -13.62 14.01 1.23
C VAL A 197 -12.26 13.31 1.40
N TYR A 198 -11.21 14.05 1.74
CA TYR A 198 -9.86 13.52 1.94
C TYR A 198 -9.75 12.71 3.23
N GLU A 199 -10.33 13.18 4.33
CA GLU A 199 -10.43 12.46 5.61
C GLU A 199 -11.32 11.22 5.48
N ALA A 200 -12.43 11.33 4.74
CA ALA A 200 -13.28 10.17 4.47
C ALA A 200 -12.52 9.08 3.70
N ALA A 201 -11.67 9.47 2.74
CA ALA A 201 -10.80 8.54 2.02
C ALA A 201 -9.63 8.03 2.86
N ALA A 202 -9.11 8.83 3.80
CA ALA A 202 -8.10 8.39 4.76
C ALA A 202 -8.67 7.34 5.74
N ALA A 203 -9.95 7.47 6.12
CA ALA A 203 -10.65 6.50 6.96
C ALA A 203 -11.02 5.19 6.23
N ASP A 204 -11.07 5.21 4.90
CA ASP A 204 -11.40 4.05 4.07
C ASP A 204 -10.19 3.10 3.86
N LEU A 205 -10.45 1.92 3.28
CA LEU A 205 -9.40 0.97 2.90
C LEU A 205 -8.36 1.59 1.94
N PRO A 206 -7.08 1.19 2.07
CA PRO A 206 -6.02 1.65 1.17
C PRO A 206 -6.33 1.25 -0.27
N ASP A 207 -6.07 2.16 -1.20
CA ASP A 207 -6.10 1.86 -2.63
C ASP A 207 -4.85 1.09 -3.06
N LEU A 208 -3.71 1.45 -2.45
CA LEU A 208 -2.39 0.93 -2.79
C LEU A 208 -1.58 0.63 -1.52
N ILE A 209 -0.85 -0.48 -1.53
CA ILE A 209 0.14 -0.88 -0.54
C ILE A 209 1.45 -1.10 -1.28
N ILE A 210 2.50 -0.37 -0.90
CA ILE A 210 3.83 -0.47 -1.50
C ILE A 210 4.86 -0.90 -0.46
N THR A 211 5.79 -1.77 -0.87
CA THR A 211 6.85 -2.26 0.01
C THR A 211 8.05 -2.81 -0.76
N ASN A 212 9.22 -2.80 -0.11
CA ASN A 212 10.46 -3.42 -0.58
C ASN A 212 10.91 -4.67 0.20
N GLY A 213 9.97 -5.31 0.90
CA GLY A 213 10.15 -6.67 1.43
C GLY A 213 10.76 -6.86 2.82
N PRO A 214 10.66 -5.95 3.80
CA PRO A 214 10.91 -6.33 5.19
C PRO A 214 9.92 -7.41 5.66
N ALA A 215 10.26 -8.16 6.70
CA ALA A 215 9.39 -9.24 7.21
C ALA A 215 7.96 -8.75 7.56
N THR A 216 7.85 -7.55 8.15
CA THR A 216 6.56 -6.90 8.46
C THR A 216 5.71 -6.68 7.21
N ALA A 217 6.33 -6.40 6.06
CA ALA A 217 5.59 -6.20 4.82
C ALA A 217 4.92 -7.46 4.28
N VAL A 218 5.58 -8.62 4.44
CA VAL A 218 4.98 -9.90 4.10
C VAL A 218 3.69 -10.11 4.90
N ILE A 219 3.72 -9.77 6.19
CA ILE A 219 2.56 -9.86 7.08
C ILE A 219 1.46 -8.86 6.69
N VAL A 220 1.80 -7.61 6.38
CA VAL A 220 0.83 -6.60 5.92
C VAL A 220 0.14 -7.04 4.62
N ILE A 221 0.90 -7.60 3.67
CA ILE A 221 0.33 -8.12 2.42
C ILE A 221 -0.62 -9.29 2.70
N PHE A 222 -0.26 -10.21 3.59
CA PHE A 222 -1.17 -11.29 3.97
C PHE A 222 -2.43 -10.79 4.68
N ALA A 223 -2.33 -9.80 5.56
CA ALA A 223 -3.50 -9.16 6.17
C ALA A 223 -4.42 -8.53 5.08
N SER A 224 -3.84 -7.85 4.09
CA SER A 224 -4.59 -7.28 2.96
C SER A 224 -5.27 -8.36 2.09
N LEU A 225 -4.62 -9.52 1.94
CA LEU A 225 -5.18 -10.67 1.22
C LEU A 225 -6.36 -11.26 1.99
N ILE A 226 -6.28 -11.35 3.33
CA ILE A 226 -7.38 -11.79 4.18
C ILE A 226 -8.59 -10.86 4.03
N LEU A 227 -8.37 -9.53 4.02
CA LEU A 227 -9.45 -8.56 3.76
C LEU A 227 -10.12 -8.80 2.41
N ARG A 228 -9.33 -9.05 1.35
CA ARG A 228 -9.87 -9.39 0.02
C ARG A 228 -10.57 -10.75 0.00
N PHE A 229 -10.04 -11.74 0.71
CA PHE A 229 -10.58 -13.10 0.80
C PHE A 229 -12.01 -13.09 1.33
N PHE A 230 -12.23 -12.48 2.49
CA PHE A 230 -13.55 -12.36 3.13
C PHE A 230 -14.37 -11.18 2.59
N ASN A 231 -13.83 -10.39 1.65
CA ASN A 231 -14.45 -9.18 1.12
C ASN A 231 -14.86 -8.17 2.21
N ILE A 232 -14.07 -8.07 3.28
CA ILE A 232 -14.29 -7.14 4.39
C ILE A 232 -14.26 -5.71 3.84
N CYS A 233 -15.23 -4.87 4.25
CA CYS A 233 -15.42 -3.51 3.72
C CYS A 233 -15.50 -3.44 2.18
N SER A 234 -15.95 -4.53 1.55
CA SER A 234 -16.01 -4.69 0.09
C SER A 234 -14.65 -4.53 -0.60
N ALA A 235 -13.54 -4.90 0.07
CA ALA A 235 -12.18 -4.71 -0.42
C ALA A 235 -11.96 -5.25 -1.84
N ASN A 236 -12.42 -6.49 -2.10
CA ASN A 236 -12.24 -7.12 -3.41
C ASN A 236 -13.19 -6.53 -4.46
N SER A 237 -14.48 -6.34 -4.10
CA SER A 237 -15.48 -5.78 -5.01
C SER A 237 -15.15 -4.35 -5.46
N ARG A 238 -14.56 -3.54 -4.59
CA ARG A 238 -14.15 -2.15 -4.87
C ARG A 238 -12.78 -2.06 -5.54
N GLY A 239 -12.02 -3.16 -5.60
CA GLY A 239 -10.66 -3.19 -6.14
C GLY A 239 -9.64 -2.45 -5.27
N LYS A 240 -9.86 -2.42 -3.96
CA LYS A 240 -8.97 -1.84 -2.94
C LYS A 240 -7.83 -2.81 -2.60
N CYS A 241 -6.89 -2.35 -1.78
CA CYS A 241 -5.74 -3.11 -1.31
C CYS A 241 -4.88 -3.67 -2.46
N LYS A 242 -4.63 -2.85 -3.50
CA LYS A 242 -3.68 -3.24 -4.55
C LYS A 242 -2.28 -3.22 -3.98
N THR A 243 -1.46 -4.19 -4.36
CA THR A 243 -0.15 -4.41 -3.78
C THR A 243 0.96 -4.30 -4.83
N ILE A 244 1.97 -3.49 -4.52
CA ILE A 244 3.19 -3.38 -5.31
C ILE A 244 4.36 -3.78 -4.41
N TYR A 245 5.09 -4.79 -4.85
CA TYR A 245 6.37 -5.17 -4.26
C TYR A 245 7.49 -4.71 -5.17
N ALA A 246 8.47 -3.98 -4.64
CA ALA A 246 9.70 -3.65 -5.34
C ALA A 246 10.87 -4.39 -4.69
N GLU A 247 11.52 -5.32 -5.38
CA GLU A 247 12.66 -6.03 -4.82
C GLU A 247 13.79 -5.05 -4.47
N SER A 248 14.45 -5.30 -3.34
CA SER A 248 15.56 -4.47 -2.84
C SER A 248 16.70 -4.38 -3.86
N PHE A 249 17.33 -3.21 -3.93
CA PHE A 249 18.43 -2.94 -4.86
C PHE A 249 19.61 -3.89 -4.64
N ALA A 250 19.84 -4.30 -3.39
CA ALA A 250 20.89 -5.25 -3.01
C ALA A 250 20.72 -6.65 -3.63
N ARG A 251 19.56 -6.98 -4.20
CA ARG A 251 19.28 -8.29 -4.79
C ARG A 251 19.53 -8.27 -6.29
N VAL A 252 20.77 -8.56 -6.68
CA VAL A 252 21.20 -8.61 -8.09
C VAL A 252 20.85 -9.95 -8.73
N LYS A 253 21.41 -11.05 -8.20
CA LYS A 253 21.37 -12.38 -8.84
C LYS A 253 20.18 -13.25 -8.46
N GLY A 254 19.42 -12.88 -7.42
CA GLY A 254 18.29 -13.69 -6.99
C GLY A 254 17.36 -13.01 -6.02
N LEU A 255 16.08 -13.38 -6.08
CA LEU A 255 15.02 -12.84 -5.23
C LEU A 255 15.30 -13.04 -3.73
N SER A 256 14.87 -12.08 -2.92
CA SER A 256 14.89 -12.22 -1.46
C SER A 256 13.88 -13.28 -1.01
N LEU A 257 13.97 -13.73 0.26
CA LEU A 257 12.98 -14.67 0.80
C LEU A 257 11.57 -14.07 0.74
N SER A 258 11.43 -12.79 1.13
CA SER A 258 10.19 -12.03 1.01
C SER A 258 9.72 -11.99 -0.44
N GLY A 259 10.61 -11.70 -1.40
CA GLY A 259 10.30 -11.68 -2.81
C GLY A 259 9.79 -13.03 -3.33
N LYS A 260 10.46 -14.13 -2.96
CA LYS A 260 10.03 -15.50 -3.32
C LYS A 260 8.64 -15.85 -2.78
N ILE A 261 8.33 -15.43 -1.55
CA ILE A 261 7.02 -15.67 -0.92
C ILE A 261 5.94 -14.84 -1.62
N LEU A 262 6.24 -13.56 -1.88
CA LEU A 262 5.26 -12.59 -2.34
C LEU A 262 5.05 -12.60 -3.86
N ALA A 263 5.97 -13.18 -4.65
CA ALA A 263 5.93 -13.15 -6.11
C ALA A 263 4.60 -13.63 -6.71
N ARG A 264 3.90 -14.57 -6.08
CA ARG A 264 2.58 -15.06 -6.54
C ARG A 264 1.38 -14.38 -5.86
N VAL A 265 1.63 -13.55 -4.85
CA VAL A 265 0.59 -12.96 -3.99
C VAL A 265 0.31 -11.51 -4.39
N VAL A 266 1.35 -10.74 -4.71
CA VAL A 266 1.22 -9.31 -4.99
C VAL A 266 0.68 -9.01 -6.37
N ASP A 267 -0.02 -7.89 -6.54
CA ASP A 267 -0.59 -7.49 -7.83
C ASP A 267 0.52 -7.15 -8.85
N ARG A 268 1.55 -6.41 -8.43
CA ARG A 268 2.77 -6.15 -9.24
C ARG A 268 4.03 -6.49 -8.47
N PHE A 269 4.97 -7.12 -9.18
CA PHE A 269 6.27 -7.50 -8.65
C PHE A 269 7.37 -6.85 -9.49
N LEU A 270 7.98 -5.79 -8.98
CA LEU A 270 8.99 -5.00 -9.66
C LEU A 270 10.38 -5.47 -9.26
N VAL A 271 11.28 -5.56 -10.22
CA VAL A 271 12.70 -5.82 -10.02
C VAL A 271 13.54 -4.73 -10.67
N GLN A 272 14.70 -4.49 -10.07
CA GLN A 272 15.62 -3.42 -10.50
C GLN A 272 16.77 -3.91 -11.38
N TRP A 273 16.92 -5.23 -11.52
CA TRP A 273 17.97 -5.87 -12.31
C TRP A 273 17.34 -6.70 -13.43
N GLU A 274 17.89 -6.57 -14.64
CA GLU A 274 17.42 -7.27 -15.83
C GLU A 274 17.52 -8.79 -15.67
N GLU A 275 18.57 -9.27 -14.97
CA GLU A 275 18.77 -10.69 -14.63
C GLU A 275 17.60 -11.30 -13.85
N LEU A 276 16.79 -10.48 -13.17
CA LEU A 276 15.64 -10.92 -12.39
C LEU A 276 14.32 -10.82 -13.16
N GLU A 277 14.32 -10.32 -14.39
CA GLU A 277 13.12 -10.28 -15.21
C GLU A 277 12.55 -11.70 -15.39
N GLY A 278 11.24 -11.85 -15.24
CA GLY A 278 10.60 -13.17 -15.34
C GLY A 278 10.87 -14.12 -14.17
N SER A 279 11.67 -13.73 -13.16
CA SER A 279 11.79 -14.48 -11.91
C SER A 279 10.46 -14.57 -11.14
N GLY A 280 10.41 -15.44 -10.13
CA GLY A 280 9.22 -15.56 -9.27
C GLY A 280 8.00 -16.20 -9.97
N GLY A 281 8.25 -17.02 -11.00
CA GLY A 281 7.20 -17.67 -11.79
C GLY A 281 6.70 -16.82 -12.97
N GLY A 282 7.57 -16.06 -13.63
CA GLY A 282 7.25 -15.27 -14.82
C GLY A 282 6.61 -13.90 -14.53
N ARG A 283 6.56 -13.49 -13.26
CA ARG A 283 5.81 -12.30 -12.80
C ARG A 283 6.66 -11.07 -12.56
N ALA A 284 7.98 -11.23 -12.46
CA ALA A 284 8.86 -10.10 -12.20
C ALA A 284 8.98 -9.17 -13.41
N GLU A 285 8.67 -7.89 -13.19
CA GLU A 285 8.72 -6.80 -14.16
C GLU A 285 9.99 -5.98 -13.93
N PHE A 286 10.90 -5.94 -14.91
CA PHE A 286 12.07 -5.07 -14.87
C PHE A 286 11.68 -3.63 -15.17
N TRP A 287 12.03 -2.71 -14.26
CA TRP A 287 11.73 -1.27 -14.37
C TRP A 287 12.98 -0.39 -14.34
N GLY A 288 14.16 -1.00 -14.40
CA GLY A 288 15.43 -0.29 -14.23
C GLY A 288 15.74 0.05 -12.77
N ILE A 289 16.75 0.89 -12.61
CA ILE A 289 17.25 1.31 -11.30
C ILE A 289 16.28 2.34 -10.71
N LEU A 290 15.59 1.96 -9.64
CA LEU A 290 14.58 2.80 -8.96
C LEU A 290 15.14 3.50 -7.72
N VAL A 291 16.30 3.06 -7.23
CA VAL A 291 17.01 3.54 -6.04
C VAL A 291 18.38 4.14 -6.41
#